data_AF-A0A9D8EFB4-F1
#
_entry.id   AF-A0A9D8EFB4-F1
#
_cell.length_a   1.000
_cell.length_b   1.000
_cell.length_c   1.000
_cell.angle_alpha   90.00
_cell.angle_beta   90.00
_cell.angle_gamma   90.00
#
_symmetry.space_group_name_H-M   'P 1'
#
loop_
_entity.id
_entity.type
_entity.pdbx_description
1 polymer ?
#
loop_
_entity_poly.entity_id
_entity_poly.type
_entity_poly.pdbx_seq_one_letter_code
_entity_poly.pdbx_strand_id
1 'polypeptide(L)'
;MIDKKVKGSIINISSGYGEVVDLLPNAPYYSSKAAVIHLTKALACEWGHLGIRVNALCPGRFPTPMGKSLHKNKNWVKHMCSQIPLGRLGKFEDLKPLIVFIASNASDYISGHIFEVLGGPVEMSGPVGTGLKYLADLYGKKYLKQFKFVK
;
A
#
# COMPACT_ATOMS: atom_id res chain seq x y z
N MET A 1 3.80 -20.52 15.17
CA MET A 1 3.96 -21.50 14.06
C MET A 1 5.22 -22.32 14.26
N ILE A 2 6.37 -21.66 14.44
CA ILE A 2 7.67 -22.28 14.74
C ILE A 2 7.59 -23.21 15.96
N ASP A 3 7.23 -22.69 17.14
CA ASP A 3 7.18 -23.50 18.38
C ASP A 3 6.20 -24.68 18.28
N LYS A 4 5.10 -24.48 17.55
CA LYS A 4 4.07 -25.50 17.32
C LYS A 4 4.41 -26.46 16.18
N LYS A 5 5.52 -26.24 15.46
CA LYS A 5 5.95 -27.01 14.27
C LYS A 5 4.86 -27.18 13.21
N VAL A 6 4.10 -26.12 12.97
CA VAL A 6 3.04 -26.09 11.95
C VAL A 6 3.43 -25.21 10.76
N LYS A 7 3.14 -25.69 9.56
CA LYS A 7 3.22 -24.92 8.31
C LYS A 7 2.19 -23.78 8.30
N GLY A 8 2.35 -22.84 7.40
CA GLY A 8 1.28 -21.90 7.07
C GLY A 8 1.73 -20.66 6.31
N SER A 9 0.90 -19.62 6.37
CA SER A 9 1.07 -18.39 5.61
C SER A 9 0.98 -17.16 6.50
N ILE A 10 1.94 -16.24 6.34
CA ILE A 10 1.96 -14.93 6.97
C ILE A 10 1.74 -13.88 5.88
N ILE A 11 0.81 -12.97 6.12
CA ILE A 11 0.46 -11.88 5.20
C ILE A 11 0.70 -10.56 5.92
N ASN A 12 1.78 -9.89 5.58
CA ASN A 12 2.08 -8.55 6.08
C ASN A 12 1.28 -7.49 5.31
N ILE A 13 0.97 -6.36 5.96
CA ILE A 13 0.30 -5.22 5.31
C ILE A 13 1.31 -4.09 5.12
N SER A 14 1.74 -3.88 3.88
CA SER A 14 2.57 -2.75 3.47
C SER A 14 1.77 -1.70 2.69
N SER A 15 2.41 -1.00 1.76
CA SER A 15 1.89 0.04 0.88
C SER A 15 2.82 0.16 -0.33
N GLY A 16 2.32 0.62 -1.48
CA GLY A 16 3.19 0.99 -2.61
C GLY A 16 4.22 2.07 -2.22
N TYR A 17 3.89 2.89 -1.22
CA TYR A 17 4.82 3.83 -0.58
C TYR A 17 5.99 3.19 0.20
N GLY A 18 6.05 1.85 0.27
CA GLY A 18 7.26 1.15 0.69
C GLY A 18 8.31 1.01 -0.42
N GLU A 19 7.92 1.23 -1.67
CA GLU A 19 8.79 1.18 -2.85
C GLU A 19 9.00 2.57 -3.47
N VAL A 20 7.98 3.43 -3.38
CA VAL A 20 8.04 4.81 -3.90
C VAL A 20 7.80 5.84 -2.80
N VAL A 21 8.14 7.09 -3.08
CA VAL A 21 7.83 8.23 -2.22
C VAL A 21 7.18 9.34 -3.04
N ASP A 22 6.40 10.19 -2.39
CA ASP A 22 5.85 11.39 -3.01
C ASP A 22 6.30 12.65 -2.26
N LEU A 23 5.72 13.80 -2.62
CA LEU A 23 6.05 15.09 -2.04
C LEU A 23 5.45 15.31 -0.64
N LEU A 24 4.71 14.35 -0.07
CA LEU A 24 4.14 14.47 1.26
C LEU A 24 5.23 14.25 2.33
N PRO A 25 5.28 15.06 3.39
CA PRO A 25 6.25 14.91 4.47
C PRO A 25 5.85 13.76 5.41
N ASN A 26 5.98 12.52 4.93
CA ASN A 26 5.55 11.31 5.66
C ASN A 26 6.67 10.25 5.76
N ALA A 27 7.90 10.72 5.97
CA ALA A 27 9.10 9.86 6.02
C ALA A 27 8.98 8.66 7.00
N PRO A 28 8.39 8.78 8.21
CA PRO A 28 8.21 7.63 9.10
C PRO A 28 7.32 6.54 8.49
N TYR A 29 6.25 6.93 7.78
CA TYR A 29 5.38 5.98 7.10
C TYR A 29 6.12 5.27 5.97
N TYR A 30 6.80 6.02 5.09
CA TYR A 30 7.58 5.46 3.98
C TYR A 30 8.64 4.48 4.46
N SER A 31 9.43 4.89 5.45
CA SER A 31 10.45 4.04 6.07
C SER A 31 9.83 2.77 6.66
N SER A 32 8.75 2.89 7.44
CA SER A 32 8.10 1.72 8.03
C SER A 32 7.55 0.74 6.99
N LYS A 33 7.00 1.24 5.87
CA LYS A 33 6.43 0.40 4.81
C LYS A 33 7.52 -0.27 3.96
N ALA A 34 8.62 0.42 3.71
CA ALA A 34 9.82 -0.19 3.12
C ALA A 34 10.40 -1.29 4.01
N ALA A 35 10.48 -1.04 5.32
CA ALA A 35 10.95 -2.03 6.30
C ALA A 35 10.05 -3.29 6.30
N VAL A 36 8.73 -3.15 6.23
CA VAL A 36 7.81 -4.29 6.14
C VAL A 36 8.02 -5.09 4.85
N ILE A 37 8.25 -4.43 3.70
CA ILE A 37 8.56 -5.12 2.44
C ILE A 37 9.84 -5.94 2.57
N HIS A 38 10.88 -5.35 3.15
CA HIS A 38 12.16 -6.03 3.31
C HIS A 38 12.06 -7.18 4.33
N LEU A 39 11.35 -6.96 5.44
CA LEU A 39 11.07 -7.97 6.45
C LEU A 39 10.35 -9.18 5.83
N THR A 40 9.35 -8.95 4.97
CA THR A 40 8.67 -10.04 4.25
C THR A 40 9.65 -10.91 3.47
N LYS A 41 10.57 -10.29 2.73
CA LYS A 41 11.57 -11.01 1.93
C LYS A 41 12.56 -11.79 2.81
N ALA A 42 13.06 -11.15 3.87
CA ALA A 42 13.97 -11.80 4.81
C ALA A 42 13.33 -13.03 5.47
N LEU A 43 12.14 -12.87 6.06
CA LEU A 43 11.43 -13.95 6.73
C LEU A 43 11.00 -15.08 5.78
N ALA A 44 10.69 -14.76 4.51
CA ALA A 44 10.42 -15.77 3.50
C ALA A 44 11.65 -16.67 3.25
N CYS A 45 12.85 -16.10 3.19
CA CYS A 45 14.10 -16.85 3.06
C CYS A 45 14.41 -17.65 4.33
N GLU A 46 14.29 -17.02 5.50
CA GLU A 46 14.63 -17.64 6.79
C GLU A 46 13.66 -18.76 7.17
N TRP A 47 12.38 -18.65 6.86
CA TRP A 47 11.35 -19.59 7.35
C TRP A 47 10.78 -20.50 6.27
N GLY A 48 11.19 -20.36 5.00
CA GLY A 48 10.73 -21.20 3.91
C GLY A 48 10.99 -22.69 4.16
N HIS A 49 12.15 -23.03 4.73
CA HIS A 49 12.50 -24.42 5.10
C HIS A 49 11.60 -25.02 6.18
N LEU A 50 10.88 -24.19 6.95
CA LEU A 50 9.90 -24.60 7.96
C LEU A 50 8.50 -24.80 7.36
N GLY A 51 8.34 -24.63 6.04
CA GLY A 51 7.04 -24.63 5.37
C GLY A 51 6.17 -23.43 5.74
N ILE A 52 6.80 -22.30 6.11
CA ILE A 52 6.14 -21.03 6.39
C ILE A 52 6.37 -20.10 5.20
N ARG A 53 5.28 -19.65 4.60
CA ARG A 53 5.30 -18.66 3.53
C ARG A 53 5.07 -17.28 4.11
N VAL A 54 5.80 -16.28 3.63
CA VAL A 54 5.65 -14.89 4.09
C VAL A 54 5.49 -14.00 2.88
N ASN A 55 4.35 -13.34 2.72
CA ASN A 55 4.07 -12.42 1.63
C ASN A 55 3.60 -11.08 2.19
N ALA A 56 3.60 -10.02 1.37
CA ALA A 56 3.04 -8.73 1.73
C ALA A 56 1.90 -8.36 0.78
N LEU A 57 0.92 -7.64 1.32
CA LEU A 57 -0.13 -6.98 0.57
C LEU A 57 0.09 -5.47 0.65
N CYS A 58 0.04 -4.81 -0.50
CA CYS A 58 0.15 -3.36 -0.68
C CYS A 58 -1.19 -2.83 -1.23
N PRO A 59 -2.15 -2.47 -0.35
CA PRO A 59 -3.39 -1.86 -0.78
C PRO A 59 -3.15 -0.42 -1.26
N GLY A 60 -3.86 -0.02 -2.31
CA GLY A 60 -3.88 1.35 -2.80
C GLY A 60 -4.83 2.23 -1.99
N ARG A 61 -5.69 2.98 -2.68
CA ARG A 61 -6.64 3.88 -2.04
C ARG A 61 -7.91 3.14 -1.61
N PHE A 62 -7.99 2.80 -0.33
CA PHE A 62 -9.15 2.17 0.31
C PHE A 62 -9.77 3.07 1.38
N PRO A 63 -11.10 2.99 1.59
CA PRO A 63 -11.82 3.75 2.62
C PRO A 63 -11.48 3.23 4.02
N THR A 64 -10.38 3.73 4.60
CA THR A 64 -9.94 3.40 5.96
C THR A 64 -10.24 4.53 6.95
N PRO A 65 -10.29 4.24 8.27
CA PRO A 65 -10.40 5.26 9.30
C PRO A 65 -9.29 6.32 9.22
N MET A 66 -8.06 5.93 8.87
CA MET A 66 -6.91 6.82 8.71
C MET A 66 -7.16 7.90 7.65
N GLY A 67 -7.89 7.58 6.57
CA GLY A 67 -8.26 8.53 5.51
C GLY A 67 -9.66 9.13 5.66
N LYS A 68 -10.35 8.96 6.80
CA LYS A 68 -11.79 9.28 6.92
C LYS A 68 -12.13 10.74 6.60
N SER A 69 -11.28 11.70 6.95
CA SER A 69 -11.47 13.12 6.63
C SER A 69 -11.42 13.38 5.11
N LEU A 70 -10.50 12.71 4.42
CA LEU A 70 -10.30 12.81 2.97
C LEU A 70 -11.44 12.17 2.18
N HIS A 71 -11.90 11.00 2.61
CA HIS A 71 -13.01 10.32 1.96
C HIS A 71 -14.33 11.11 2.03
N LYS A 72 -14.48 12.05 2.97
CA LYS A 72 -15.62 12.98 3.03
C LYS A 72 -15.51 14.12 2.00
N ASN A 73 -14.31 14.44 1.53
CA ASN A 73 -14.11 15.48 0.53
C ASN A 73 -14.40 14.91 -0.88
N LYS A 74 -15.58 15.22 -1.42
CA LYS A 74 -16.01 14.75 -2.75
C LYS A 74 -15.07 15.17 -3.88
N ASN A 75 -14.44 16.34 -3.79
CA ASN A 75 -13.49 16.80 -4.81
C ASN A 75 -12.21 15.97 -4.79
N TRP A 76 -11.71 15.68 -3.58
CA TRP A 76 -10.57 14.80 -3.40
C TRP A 76 -10.86 13.39 -3.93
N VAL A 77 -12.01 12.81 -3.57
CA VAL A 77 -12.41 11.47 -4.05
C VAL A 77 -12.50 11.46 -5.58
N LYS A 78 -13.17 12.46 -6.18
CA LYS A 78 -13.27 12.59 -7.64
C LYS A 78 -11.89 12.68 -8.29
N HIS A 79 -10.98 13.45 -7.70
CA HIS A 79 -9.61 13.58 -8.20
C HIS A 79 -8.84 12.27 -8.12
N MET A 80 -8.90 11.55 -6.99
CA MET A 80 -8.25 10.25 -6.84
C MET A 80 -8.82 9.20 -7.80
N CYS A 81 -10.14 9.11 -7.93
CA CYS A 81 -10.77 8.23 -8.90
C CYS A 81 -10.34 8.55 -10.33
N SER A 82 -10.08 9.81 -10.67
CA SER A 82 -9.58 10.20 -12.00
C SER A 82 -8.11 9.83 -12.25
N GLN A 83 -7.37 9.42 -11.21
CA GLN A 83 -6.00 8.90 -11.32
C GLN A 83 -5.97 7.36 -11.27
N ILE A 84 -7.08 6.72 -10.90
CA ILE A 84 -7.21 5.26 -10.86
C ILE A 84 -7.89 4.83 -12.17
N PRO A 85 -7.23 4.04 -13.05
CA PRO A 85 -7.79 3.49 -14.28
C PRO A 85 -9.13 2.77 -14.11
N LEU A 86 -9.34 2.03 -13.02
CA LEU A 86 -10.65 1.44 -12.71
C LEU A 86 -11.72 2.47 -12.29
N GLY A 87 -11.39 3.75 -12.22
CA GLY A 87 -12.32 4.88 -12.02
C GLY A 87 -12.91 4.97 -10.63
N ARG A 88 -12.39 4.21 -9.66
CA ARG A 88 -12.95 4.12 -8.30
C ARG A 88 -11.88 3.85 -7.25
N LEU A 89 -12.18 4.19 -6.00
CA LEU A 89 -11.44 3.68 -4.86
C LEU A 89 -11.63 2.16 -4.73
N GLY A 90 -10.66 1.50 -4.10
CA GLY A 90 -10.79 0.11 -3.70
C GLY A 90 -11.86 -0.07 -2.63
N LYS A 91 -12.53 -1.21 -2.63
CA LYS A 91 -13.42 -1.67 -1.55
C LYS A 91 -12.82 -2.92 -0.91
N PHE A 92 -13.06 -3.16 0.37
CA PHE A 92 -12.45 -4.31 1.05
C PHE A 92 -12.75 -5.65 0.37
N GLU A 93 -13.86 -5.76 -0.36
CA GLU A 93 -14.23 -6.89 -1.20
C GLU A 93 -13.22 -7.17 -2.32
N ASP A 94 -12.47 -6.17 -2.78
CA ASP A 94 -11.41 -6.35 -3.78
C ASP A 94 -10.16 -7.03 -3.18
N LEU A 95 -9.96 -6.97 -1.85
CA LEU A 95 -8.82 -7.59 -1.16
C LEU A 95 -9.10 -9.04 -0.75
N LYS A 96 -10.36 -9.34 -0.40
CA LYS A 96 -10.75 -10.64 0.18
C LYS A 96 -10.31 -11.84 -0.67
N PRO A 97 -10.56 -11.88 -2.00
CA PRO A 97 -10.20 -13.04 -2.81
C PRO A 97 -8.70 -13.30 -2.82
N LEU A 98 -7.90 -12.23 -2.92
CA LEU A 98 -6.44 -12.34 -2.91
C LEU A 98 -5.93 -12.80 -1.54
N ILE A 99 -6.46 -12.26 -0.44
CA ILE A 99 -6.09 -12.68 0.93
C ILE A 99 -6.38 -14.19 1.11
N VAL A 100 -7.56 -14.65 0.68
CA VAL A 100 -7.91 -16.08 0.74
C VAL A 100 -6.96 -16.91 -0.11
N PHE A 101 -6.67 -16.49 -1.34
CA PHE A 101 -5.73 -17.16 -2.24
C PHE A 101 -4.35 -17.33 -1.59
N ILE A 102 -3.74 -16.24 -1.10
CA ILE A 102 -2.39 -16.26 -0.53
C ILE A 102 -2.33 -16.92 0.85
N ALA A 103 -3.46 -16.98 1.58
CA ALA A 103 -3.59 -17.75 2.82
C ALA A 103 -3.75 -19.26 2.56
N SER A 104 -4.27 -19.65 1.40
CA SER A 104 -4.56 -21.04 1.04
C SER A 104 -3.37 -21.79 0.42
N ASN A 105 -3.53 -23.10 0.28
CA ASN A 105 -2.56 -23.97 -0.41
C ASN A 105 -2.46 -23.70 -1.92
N ALA A 106 -3.40 -22.94 -2.51
CA ALA A 106 -3.32 -22.53 -3.92
C ALA A 106 -2.10 -21.63 -4.21
N SER A 107 -1.42 -21.14 -3.17
CA SER A 107 -0.23 -20.29 -3.26
C SER A 107 1.02 -20.95 -2.65
N ASP A 108 1.08 -22.28 -2.60
CA ASP A 108 2.13 -23.03 -1.90
C ASP A 108 3.56 -22.79 -2.41
N TYR A 109 3.72 -22.30 -3.63
CA TYR A 109 5.02 -21.90 -4.18
C TYR A 109 5.25 -20.38 -4.21
N ILE A 110 4.40 -19.60 -3.53
CA ILE A 110 4.50 -18.14 -3.46
C ILE A 110 4.89 -17.73 -2.05
N SER A 111 6.14 -17.28 -1.90
CA SER A 111 6.72 -16.73 -0.67
C SER A 111 7.70 -15.60 -1.04
N GLY A 112 7.78 -14.58 -0.20
CA GLY A 112 8.59 -13.37 -0.40
C GLY A 112 7.98 -12.36 -1.36
N HIS A 113 6.76 -12.61 -1.86
CA HIS A 113 6.12 -11.76 -2.87
C HIS A 113 5.38 -10.57 -2.26
N ILE A 114 5.35 -9.47 -3.02
CA ILE A 114 4.69 -8.21 -2.67
C ILE A 114 3.53 -8.03 -3.64
N PHE A 115 2.31 -8.20 -3.15
CA PHE A 115 1.10 -8.10 -3.97
C PHE A 115 0.52 -6.69 -3.91
N GLU A 116 0.38 -6.05 -5.06
CA GLU A 116 -0.25 -4.74 -5.19
C GLU A 116 -1.73 -4.87 -5.56
N VAL A 117 -2.62 -4.13 -4.86
CA VAL A 117 -4.05 -4.04 -5.20
C VAL A 117 -4.45 -2.57 -5.35
N LEU A 118 -4.23 -2.03 -6.54
CA LEU A 118 -4.24 -0.57 -6.78
C LEU A 118 -5.27 -0.10 -7.82
N GLY A 119 -5.98 -1.01 -8.50
CA GLY A 119 -6.98 -0.65 -9.52
C GLY A 119 -6.41 0.06 -10.75
N GLY A 120 -5.12 -0.12 -11.05
CA GLY A 120 -4.46 0.41 -12.24
C GLY A 120 -2.96 0.64 -12.08
N PRO A 121 -2.46 1.89 -12.06
CA PRO A 121 -1.06 2.15 -12.36
C PRO A 121 -0.17 1.59 -11.24
N VAL A 122 0.99 1.07 -11.61
CA VAL A 122 2.12 0.90 -10.69
C VAL A 122 2.36 2.25 -10.04
N GLU A 123 2.50 2.33 -8.70
CA GLU A 123 2.76 3.63 -8.05
C GLU A 123 4.04 4.31 -8.59
N MET A 124 4.90 3.57 -9.32
CA MET A 124 6.03 4.09 -10.12
C MET A 124 5.67 5.13 -11.20
N SER A 125 4.41 5.24 -11.64
CA SER A 125 4.05 6.11 -12.79
C SER A 125 2.94 7.13 -12.52
N GLY A 126 2.66 7.48 -11.26
CA GLY A 126 1.80 8.63 -10.96
C GLY A 126 2.50 9.95 -11.32
N PRO A 127 1.86 10.91 -12.01
CA PRO A 127 2.51 12.15 -12.37
C PRO A 127 2.98 12.88 -11.12
N VAL A 128 4.27 13.22 -11.10
CA VAL A 128 4.93 14.12 -10.14
C VAL A 128 4.08 15.39 -10.02
N GLY A 129 3.18 15.44 -9.03
CA GLY A 129 2.21 16.55 -8.92
C GLY A 129 0.94 16.24 -8.12
N THR A 130 0.55 14.97 -7.99
CA THR A 130 -0.63 14.58 -7.18
C THR A 130 -0.46 14.93 -5.69
N GLY A 131 0.76 14.79 -5.14
CA GLY A 131 1.05 15.15 -3.74
C GLY A 131 0.80 16.63 -3.41
N LEU A 132 1.10 17.56 -4.33
CA LEU A 132 0.89 19.00 -4.08
C LEU A 132 -0.57 19.40 -4.16
N LYS A 133 -1.31 18.86 -5.13
CA LYS A 133 -2.76 19.08 -5.20
C LYS A 133 -3.46 18.46 -3.98
N TYR A 134 -3.01 17.28 -3.56
CA TYR A 134 -3.46 16.61 -2.33
C TYR A 134 -3.24 17.47 -1.07
N LEU A 135 -2.05 18.06 -0.91
CA LEU A 135 -1.76 18.97 0.20
C LEU A 135 -2.57 20.26 0.13
N ALA A 136 -2.78 20.81 -1.06
CA ALA A 136 -3.64 21.98 -1.26
C ALA A 136 -5.09 21.71 -0.86
N ASP A 137 -5.61 20.53 -1.20
CA ASP A 137 -6.98 20.13 -0.87
C ASP A 137 -7.15 19.84 0.63
N LEU A 138 -6.11 19.37 1.32
CA LEU A 138 -6.11 19.09 2.76
C LEU A 138 -5.90 20.32 3.63
N TYR A 139 -4.90 21.13 3.28
CA TYR A 139 -4.35 22.17 4.15
C TYR A 139 -4.46 23.58 3.53
N GLY A 140 -5.03 23.68 2.33
CA GLY A 140 -5.16 24.93 1.58
C GLY A 140 -3.90 25.31 0.80
N LYS A 141 -4.06 26.09 -0.28
CA LYS A 141 -2.94 26.55 -1.12
C LYS A 141 -1.87 27.34 -0.34
N LYS A 142 -2.21 27.96 0.80
CA LYS A 142 -1.24 28.64 1.67
C LYS A 142 -0.25 27.66 2.31
N TYR A 143 -0.68 26.44 2.65
CA TYR A 143 0.19 25.40 3.21
C TYR A 143 1.29 24.99 2.23
N LEU A 144 1.03 25.08 0.93
CA LEU A 144 2.06 24.77 -0.08
C LEU A 144 3.27 25.71 -0.03
N LYS A 145 3.10 26.95 0.46
CA LYS A 145 4.18 27.95 0.51
C LYS A 145 5.34 27.58 1.43
N GLN A 146 5.14 26.63 2.34
CA GLN A 146 6.20 26.15 3.24
C GLN A 146 7.17 25.19 2.52
N PHE A 147 6.74 24.57 1.41
CA PHE A 147 7.58 23.71 0.59
C PHE A 147 8.34 24.59 -0.41
N LYS A 148 9.52 25.06 -0.01
CA LYS A 148 10.37 26.02 -0.77
C LYS A 148 10.77 25.55 -2.19
N PHE A 149 10.51 24.29 -2.53
CA PHE A 149 10.75 23.67 -3.83
C PHE A 149 9.56 23.72 -4.79
N VAL A 150 8.40 24.22 -4.33
CA VAL A 150 7.19 24.40 -5.14
C VAL A 150 7.16 25.86 -5.60
N LYS A 151 7.74 26.14 -6.77
CA LYS A 151 7.62 27.45 -7.44
C LYS A 151 6.31 27.57 -8.20
#